data_AF-A3ZRP8-F1
#
_entry.id   AF-A3ZRP8-F1
#
_cell.length_a   1.000
_cell.length_b   1.000
_cell.length_c   1.000
_cell.angle_alpha   90.00
_cell.angle_beta   90.00
_cell.angle_gamma   90.00
#
_symmetry.space_group_name_H-M   'P 1'
#
loop_
_entity.id
_entity.type
_entity.pdbx_description
1 polymer ?
#
loop_
_entity_poly.entity_id
_entity_poly.type
_entity_poly.pdbx_seq_one_letter_code
_entity_poly.pdbx_strand_id
1 'polypeptide(L)'
;MRSPDRQQGFTLVELLVVIAIIGVLIALLLPAVQQAREAARRMTCTNKLKQIGLALHNYHDTHGKFPAGTFFDTTGVGPIDFSSSSWCKSLSSDPTGSRGRAPWTVTILPFLEQKNLYDQFSLGSTFPMHSGDLSNLDSTNPNKALFSSNNPAYQCPSSPGSLSDWNSISYFGVQGGGPTASCSTTSGQRVYYVNGALYFNSSNGFRDFSDGSSNILMVGENKYALTPTGRADGIHSGWNSSIRINNDQALPFVLSAARGQINSYPGDGTKNDTLNIMTQLFGSFHPGGAMFLVGDGSVHFLPETIDLTTYQTLGQISDSAPVGGLGAGS
;
A
#
# COMPACT_ATOMS: atom_id res chain seq x y z
N MET A 1 -39.59 -46.97 46.35
CA MET A 1 -40.47 -45.85 45.95
C MET A 1 -39.60 -44.61 45.81
N ARG A 2 -39.42 -44.09 44.58
CA ARG A 2 -38.68 -42.85 44.31
C ARG A 2 -39.70 -41.72 44.29
N SER A 3 -39.57 -40.76 45.20
CA SER A 3 -40.43 -39.57 45.22
C SER A 3 -40.24 -38.79 43.92
N PRO A 4 -41.33 -38.33 43.26
CA PRO A 4 -41.21 -37.51 42.07
C PRO A 4 -40.58 -36.15 42.45
N ASP A 5 -39.43 -35.83 41.87
CA ASP A 5 -38.84 -34.50 41.99
C ASP A 5 -39.81 -33.47 41.41
N ARG A 6 -40.22 -32.51 42.25
CA ARG A 6 -41.02 -31.35 41.86
C ARG A 6 -40.20 -30.53 40.86
N GLN A 7 -40.54 -30.61 39.58
CA GLN A 7 -40.04 -29.67 38.58
C GLN A 7 -40.62 -28.28 38.90
N GLN A 8 -39.76 -27.38 39.38
CA GLN A 8 -40.10 -25.97 39.57
C GLN A 8 -40.20 -25.32 38.17
N GLY A 9 -41.38 -24.81 37.82
CA GLY A 9 -41.58 -24.06 36.59
C GLY A 9 -41.01 -22.65 36.72
N PHE A 10 -40.27 -22.21 35.70
CA PHE A 10 -39.71 -20.85 35.62
C PHE A 10 -40.84 -19.82 35.50
N THR A 11 -40.76 -18.71 36.25
CA THR A 11 -41.71 -17.60 36.09
C THR A 11 -41.31 -16.72 34.91
N LEU A 12 -42.31 -16.12 34.24
CA LEU A 12 -42.09 -15.21 33.11
C LEU A 12 -41.17 -14.04 33.49
N VAL A 13 -41.26 -13.57 34.73
CA VAL A 13 -40.45 -12.46 35.26
C VAL A 13 -38.97 -12.87 35.38
N GLU A 14 -38.67 -14.06 35.89
CA GLU A 14 -37.29 -14.55 35.99
C GLU A 14 -36.63 -14.66 34.61
N LEU A 15 -37.37 -15.17 33.62
CA LEU A 15 -36.87 -15.23 32.24
C LEU A 15 -36.62 -13.82 31.68
N LEU A 16 -37.53 -12.87 31.92
CA LEU A 16 -37.42 -11.49 31.44
C LEU A 16 -36.21 -10.76 32.06
N VAL A 17 -35.97 -10.95 33.35
CA VAL A 17 -34.79 -10.36 34.03
C VAL A 17 -33.50 -10.92 33.46
N VAL A 18 -33.41 -12.22 33.22
CA VAL A 18 -32.21 -12.85 32.67
C VAL A 18 -31.90 -12.34 31.27
N ILE A 19 -32.90 -12.26 30.39
CA ILE A 19 -32.69 -11.70 29.04
C ILE A 19 -32.32 -10.21 29.09
N ALA A 20 -32.86 -9.44 30.05
CA ALA A 20 -32.51 -8.02 30.23
C ALA A 20 -31.04 -7.87 30.67
N ILE A 21 -30.58 -8.68 31.63
CA ILE A 21 -29.18 -8.66 32.08
C ILE A 21 -28.24 -9.07 30.96
N ILE A 22 -28.54 -10.17 30.25
CA ILE A 22 -27.73 -10.61 29.11
C ILE A 22 -27.69 -9.53 28.02
N GLY A 23 -28.83 -8.90 27.73
CA GLY A 23 -28.93 -7.80 26.77
C GLY A 23 -28.03 -6.62 27.13
N VAL A 24 -28.04 -6.18 28.40
CA VAL A 24 -27.16 -5.11 28.90
C VAL A 24 -25.69 -5.51 28.83
N LEU A 25 -25.35 -6.73 29.26
CA LEU A 25 -23.97 -7.22 29.21
C LEU A 25 -23.43 -7.28 27.78
N ILE A 26 -24.21 -7.79 26.82
CA ILE A 26 -23.82 -7.84 25.41
C ILE A 26 -23.68 -6.42 24.83
N ALA A 27 -24.61 -5.51 25.16
CA ALA A 27 -24.56 -4.13 24.69
C ALA A 27 -23.29 -3.39 25.15
N LEU A 28 -22.80 -3.70 26.36
CA LEU A 28 -21.57 -3.12 26.90
C LEU A 28 -20.30 -3.83 26.38
N LEU A 29 -20.36 -5.15 26.16
CA LEU A 29 -19.20 -5.94 25.74
C LEU A 29 -18.93 -5.85 24.23
N LEU A 30 -19.95 -5.75 23.38
CA LEU A 30 -19.76 -5.77 21.93
C LEU A 30 -18.91 -4.60 21.43
N PRO A 31 -19.15 -3.32 21.81
CA PRO A 31 -18.30 -2.20 21.39
C PRO A 31 -16.85 -2.38 21.85
N ALA A 32 -16.66 -2.83 23.10
CA ALA A 32 -15.33 -3.05 23.68
C ALA A 32 -14.56 -4.16 22.93
N VAL A 33 -15.21 -5.28 22.60
CA VAL A 33 -14.61 -6.37 21.83
C VAL A 33 -14.20 -5.90 20.44
N GLN A 34 -15.01 -5.07 19.76
CA GLN A 34 -14.66 -4.56 18.44
C GLN A 34 -13.47 -3.59 18.49
N GLN A 35 -13.43 -2.70 19.49
CA GLN A 35 -12.29 -1.80 19.70
C GLN A 35 -11.00 -2.58 19.97
N ALA A 36 -11.07 -3.61 20.82
CA ALA A 36 -9.92 -4.47 21.11
C ALA A 36 -9.43 -5.23 19.86
N ARG A 37 -10.36 -5.76 19.04
CA ARG A 37 -10.01 -6.42 17.77
C ARG A 37 -9.32 -5.46 16.81
N GLU A 38 -9.80 -4.23 16.71
CA GLU A 38 -9.20 -3.24 15.81
C GLU A 38 -7.82 -2.79 16.28
N ALA A 39 -7.64 -2.60 17.59
CA ALA A 39 -6.33 -2.34 18.16
C ALA A 39 -5.34 -3.48 17.84
N ALA A 40 -5.76 -4.74 17.95
CA ALA A 40 -4.94 -5.90 17.59
C ALA A 40 -4.57 -5.94 16.09
N ARG A 41 -5.52 -5.61 15.20
CA ARG A 41 -5.25 -5.50 13.77
C ARG A 41 -4.27 -4.38 13.46
N ARG A 42 -4.42 -3.20 14.08
CA ARG A 42 -3.47 -2.09 13.94
C ARG A 42 -2.08 -2.44 14.44
N MET A 43 -1.96 -3.13 15.58
CA MET A 43 -0.66 -3.62 16.07
C MET A 43 -0.01 -4.58 15.06
N THR A 44 -0.80 -5.45 14.44
CA THR A 44 -0.31 -6.34 13.38
C THR A 44 0.19 -5.56 12.16
N CYS A 45 -0.56 -4.56 11.68
CA CYS A 45 -0.13 -3.75 10.53
C CYS A 45 1.10 -2.89 10.87
N THR A 46 1.21 -2.41 12.11
CA THR A 46 2.40 -1.72 12.64
C THR A 46 3.63 -2.63 12.60
N ASN A 47 3.50 -3.88 13.08
CA ASN A 47 4.61 -4.84 13.08
C ASN A 47 5.05 -5.21 11.66
N LYS A 48 4.13 -5.34 10.71
CA LYS A 48 4.46 -5.55 9.29
C LYS A 48 5.24 -4.38 8.69
N LEU A 49 4.80 -3.15 8.94
CA LEU A 49 5.55 -1.96 8.52
C LEU A 49 6.93 -1.87 9.18
N LYS A 50 7.07 -2.28 10.44
CA LYS A 50 8.37 -2.38 11.12
C LYS A 50 9.31 -3.40 10.47
N GLN A 51 8.79 -4.57 10.08
CA GLN A 51 9.54 -5.57 9.34
C GLN A 51 9.97 -5.06 7.96
N ILE A 52 9.06 -4.37 7.25
CA ILE A 52 9.36 -3.71 5.98
C ILE A 52 10.44 -2.63 6.16
N GLY A 53 10.36 -1.82 7.22
CA GLY A 53 11.35 -0.80 7.53
C GLY A 53 12.74 -1.37 7.79
N LEU A 54 12.81 -2.43 8.59
CA LEU A 54 14.07 -3.15 8.82
C LEU A 54 14.63 -3.73 7.50
N ALA A 55 13.78 -4.31 6.66
CA ALA A 55 14.19 -4.84 5.37
C ALA A 55 14.71 -3.74 4.42
N LEU A 56 14.09 -2.56 4.41
CA LEU A 56 14.54 -1.40 3.64
C LEU A 56 15.90 -0.88 4.13
N HIS A 57 16.12 -0.84 5.44
CA HIS A 57 17.40 -0.45 6.03
C HIS A 57 18.50 -1.47 5.71
N ASN A 58 18.23 -2.76 5.85
CA ASN A 58 19.18 -3.82 5.48
C ASN A 58 19.50 -3.80 3.97
N TYR A 59 18.50 -3.52 3.12
CA TYR A 59 18.73 -3.30 1.69
C TYR A 59 19.67 -2.10 1.47
N HIS A 60 19.42 -0.99 2.16
CA HIS A 60 20.26 0.20 2.09
C HIS A 60 21.71 -0.11 2.53
N ASP A 61 21.91 -0.81 3.64
CA ASP A 61 23.24 -1.15 4.16
C ASP A 61 24.04 -2.01 3.18
N THR A 62 23.36 -2.90 2.45
CA THR A 62 23.99 -3.79 1.47
C THR A 62 24.23 -3.14 0.11
N HIS A 63 23.36 -2.20 -0.32
CA HIS A 63 23.41 -1.61 -1.67
C HIS A 63 23.84 -0.14 -1.70
N GLY A 64 23.99 0.52 -0.54
CA GLY A 64 24.32 1.95 -0.40
C GLY A 64 23.19 2.91 -0.81
N LYS A 65 21.98 2.38 -1.00
CA LYS A 65 20.77 3.12 -1.43
C LYS A 65 19.52 2.30 -1.14
N PHE A 66 18.39 2.98 -0.99
CA PHE A 66 17.08 2.35 -0.96
C PHE A 66 16.70 1.76 -2.33
N PRO A 67 15.82 0.74 -2.37
CA PRO A 67 15.36 0.19 -3.63
C PRO A 67 14.61 1.24 -4.44
N ALA A 68 14.66 1.12 -5.77
CA ALA A 68 13.73 1.88 -6.62
C ALA A 68 12.29 1.44 -6.32
N GLY A 69 11.35 2.38 -6.31
CA GLY A 69 9.93 2.04 -6.16
C GLY A 69 9.48 1.00 -7.19
N THR A 70 9.92 1.15 -8.42
CA THR A 70 9.95 0.08 -9.43
C THR A 70 11.05 0.37 -10.44
N PHE A 71 11.66 -0.67 -10.98
CA PHE A 71 12.60 -0.54 -12.09
C PHE A 71 11.89 -0.62 -13.45
N PHE A 72 12.36 0.16 -14.42
CA PHE A 72 11.90 0.11 -15.82
C PHE A 72 13.10 0.30 -16.71
N ASP A 73 13.16 -0.54 -17.72
CA ASP A 73 14.28 -0.61 -18.64
C ASP A 73 14.19 0.49 -19.72
N THR A 74 15.00 1.53 -19.54
CA THR A 74 15.11 2.67 -20.47
C THR A 74 16.12 2.43 -21.60
N THR A 75 16.69 1.22 -21.71
CA THR A 75 17.67 0.91 -22.74
C THR A 75 17.06 1.06 -24.15
N GLY A 76 17.69 1.90 -24.97
CA GLY A 76 17.27 2.17 -26.35
C GLY A 76 16.03 3.04 -26.50
N VAL A 77 15.48 3.62 -25.41
CA VAL A 77 14.25 4.42 -25.44
C VAL A 77 14.37 5.83 -24.88
N GLY A 78 15.51 6.16 -24.27
CA GLY A 78 15.75 7.46 -23.66
C GLY A 78 15.04 7.63 -22.31
N PRO A 79 15.25 8.77 -21.63
CA PRO A 79 14.56 9.06 -20.38
C PRO A 79 13.06 9.21 -20.61
N ILE A 80 12.27 8.87 -19.61
CA ILE A 80 10.83 9.16 -19.62
C ILE A 80 10.67 10.66 -19.50
N ASP A 81 10.16 11.28 -20.56
CA ASP A 81 9.93 12.71 -20.60
C ASP A 81 8.51 13.04 -20.17
N PHE A 82 8.40 13.71 -19.01
CA PHE A 82 7.15 14.18 -18.46
C PHE A 82 6.72 15.55 -19.00
N SER A 83 7.58 16.26 -19.74
CA SER A 83 7.42 17.69 -20.09
C SER A 83 6.31 17.99 -21.10
N SER A 84 5.89 17.01 -21.90
CA SER A 84 4.94 17.20 -23.02
C SER A 84 3.71 16.31 -22.97
N SER A 85 3.52 15.59 -21.87
CA SER A 85 2.67 14.41 -21.84
C SER A 85 1.47 14.59 -20.89
N SER A 86 0.28 14.70 -21.47
CA SER A 86 -0.99 14.73 -20.74
C SER A 86 -1.42 13.37 -20.17
N TRP A 87 -0.57 12.34 -20.24
CA TRP A 87 -0.84 10.97 -19.78
C TRP A 87 0.37 10.22 -19.18
N CYS A 88 1.45 10.94 -18.92
CA CYS A 88 2.75 10.41 -18.48
C CYS A 88 3.33 9.29 -19.38
N LYS A 89 3.21 9.41 -20.70
CA LYS A 89 3.61 8.40 -21.68
C LYS A 89 5.13 8.35 -21.91
N SER A 90 5.64 7.18 -22.30
CA SER A 90 7.00 7.08 -22.86
C SER A 90 7.00 7.54 -24.33
N LEU A 91 8.12 8.15 -24.78
CA LEU A 91 8.32 8.52 -26.20
C LEU A 91 8.62 7.31 -27.09
N SER A 92 8.86 6.14 -26.50
CA SER A 92 9.15 4.90 -27.21
C SER A 92 8.00 3.91 -27.18
N SER A 93 7.76 3.23 -28.30
CA SER A 93 6.84 2.11 -28.40
C SER A 93 7.21 0.96 -27.47
N ASP A 94 6.60 0.93 -26.28
CA ASP A 94 6.42 -0.27 -25.46
C ASP A 94 4.94 -0.68 -25.45
N PRO A 95 4.38 -1.11 -26.59
CA PRO A 95 2.96 -1.45 -26.68
C PRO A 95 2.58 -2.63 -25.77
N THR A 96 3.55 -3.45 -25.38
CA THR A 96 3.35 -4.68 -24.61
C THR A 96 3.73 -4.54 -23.13
N GLY A 97 4.09 -3.35 -22.64
CA GLY A 97 4.48 -3.13 -21.23
C GLY A 97 5.69 -3.96 -20.78
N SER A 98 6.54 -4.35 -21.71
CA SER A 98 7.57 -5.37 -21.50
C SER A 98 8.82 -4.84 -20.80
N ARG A 99 8.88 -3.56 -20.47
CA ARG A 99 10.04 -2.93 -19.83
C ARG A 99 9.93 -2.80 -18.31
N GLY A 100 8.76 -3.09 -17.73
CA GLY A 100 8.59 -3.18 -16.28
C GLY A 100 9.47 -4.27 -15.67
N ARG A 101 10.20 -3.95 -14.60
CA ARG A 101 11.05 -4.86 -13.83
C ARG A 101 10.57 -4.93 -12.37
N ALA A 102 11.36 -5.56 -11.52
CA ALA A 102 10.98 -5.84 -10.14
C ALA A 102 10.57 -4.56 -9.37
N PRO A 103 9.44 -4.58 -8.64
CA PRO A 103 9.09 -3.54 -7.67
C PRO A 103 9.93 -3.63 -6.39
N TRP A 104 9.94 -2.56 -5.61
CA TRP A 104 10.65 -2.50 -4.32
C TRP A 104 10.29 -3.68 -3.40
N THR A 105 9.01 -4.06 -3.37
CA THR A 105 8.45 -5.18 -2.61
C THR A 105 9.08 -6.53 -2.93
N VAL A 106 9.51 -6.76 -4.17
CA VAL A 106 10.22 -7.98 -4.57
C VAL A 106 11.69 -7.86 -4.21
N THR A 107 12.30 -6.70 -4.42
CA THR A 107 13.75 -6.51 -4.18
C THR A 107 14.15 -6.61 -2.71
N ILE A 108 13.22 -6.37 -1.78
CA ILE A 108 13.49 -6.47 -0.34
C ILE A 108 13.19 -7.84 0.27
N LEU A 109 12.64 -8.79 -0.50
CA LEU A 109 12.27 -10.13 0.01
C LEU A 109 13.40 -10.87 0.74
N PRO A 110 14.67 -10.83 0.29
CA PRO A 110 15.77 -11.47 1.02
C PRO A 110 15.94 -10.92 2.44
N PHE A 111 15.61 -9.65 2.65
CA PHE A 111 15.70 -8.96 3.94
C PHE A 111 14.42 -9.08 4.78
N LEU A 112 13.38 -9.74 4.24
CA LEU A 112 12.15 -10.13 4.93
C LEU A 112 12.14 -11.62 5.31
N GLU A 113 13.29 -12.29 5.31
CA GLU A 113 13.41 -13.75 5.50
C GLU A 113 12.63 -14.56 4.44
N GLN A 114 12.44 -13.99 3.24
CA GLN A 114 11.71 -14.61 2.13
C GLN A 114 12.61 -14.92 0.92
N LYS A 115 13.87 -15.28 1.17
CA LYS A 115 14.84 -15.63 0.11
C LYS A 115 14.33 -16.72 -0.84
N ASN A 116 13.67 -17.76 -0.31
CA ASN A 116 13.12 -18.85 -1.14
C ASN A 116 12.04 -18.38 -2.13
N LEU A 117 11.29 -17.33 -1.79
CA LEU A 117 10.33 -16.71 -2.71
C LEU A 117 11.04 -15.78 -3.70
N TYR A 118 12.03 -15.02 -3.23
CA TYR A 118 12.86 -14.17 -4.09
C TYR A 118 13.56 -14.96 -5.20
N ASP A 119 14.16 -16.11 -4.87
CA ASP A 119 14.90 -16.95 -5.82
C ASP A 119 14.02 -17.55 -6.94
N GLN A 120 12.69 -17.51 -6.79
CA GLN A 120 11.76 -17.93 -7.85
C GLN A 120 11.58 -16.86 -8.92
N PHE A 121 11.81 -15.58 -8.60
CA PHE A 121 11.66 -14.49 -9.55
C PHE A 121 12.89 -14.35 -10.46
N SER A 122 12.64 -14.08 -11.75
CA SER A 122 13.68 -13.67 -12.69
C SER A 122 13.72 -12.16 -12.79
N LEU A 123 14.68 -11.52 -12.09
CA LEU A 123 14.78 -10.06 -12.04
C LEU A 123 15.11 -9.39 -13.40
N GLY A 124 15.77 -10.12 -14.30
CA GLY A 124 16.08 -9.64 -15.65
C GLY A 124 14.90 -9.73 -16.62
N SER A 125 13.85 -10.47 -16.27
CA SER A 125 12.65 -10.63 -17.08
C SER A 125 11.60 -9.57 -16.75
N THR A 126 10.63 -9.37 -17.65
CA THR A 126 9.50 -8.48 -17.42
C THR A 126 8.68 -8.95 -16.22
N PHE A 127 8.25 -8.00 -15.37
CA PHE A 127 7.28 -8.25 -14.32
C PHE A 127 5.87 -7.85 -14.78
N PRO A 128 4.84 -8.66 -14.51
CA PRO A 128 3.46 -8.29 -14.83
C PRO A 128 3.04 -7.02 -14.09
N MET A 129 2.36 -6.12 -14.77
CA MET A 129 1.91 -4.85 -14.20
C MET A 129 0.59 -5.01 -13.46
N HIS A 130 -0.34 -5.74 -14.07
CA HIS A 130 -1.66 -6.07 -13.51
C HIS A 130 -2.18 -7.36 -14.16
N SER A 131 -3.27 -7.92 -13.62
CA SER A 131 -3.84 -9.20 -14.07
C SER A 131 -4.20 -9.21 -15.56
N GLY A 132 -4.77 -8.11 -16.07
CA GLY A 132 -5.11 -7.97 -17.49
C GLY A 132 -3.92 -7.99 -18.46
N ASP A 133 -2.68 -7.87 -17.99
CA ASP A 133 -1.48 -7.95 -18.84
C ASP A 133 -0.94 -9.38 -18.98
N LEU A 134 -1.40 -10.31 -18.11
CA LEU A 134 -0.92 -11.69 -18.10
C LEU A 134 -1.11 -12.39 -19.45
N SER A 135 -2.17 -12.08 -20.20
CA SER A 135 -2.40 -12.64 -21.53
C SER A 135 -1.44 -12.10 -22.60
N ASN A 136 -0.90 -10.89 -22.42
CA ASN A 136 -0.01 -10.23 -23.38
C ASN A 136 1.46 -10.59 -23.14
N LEU A 137 1.80 -10.97 -21.91
CA LEU A 137 3.11 -11.49 -21.56
C LEU A 137 3.37 -12.84 -22.24
N ASP A 138 4.59 -12.98 -22.76
CA ASP A 138 5.11 -14.24 -23.30
C ASP A 138 4.78 -15.39 -22.33
N SER A 139 4.20 -16.46 -22.88
CA SER A 139 3.91 -17.70 -22.16
C SER A 139 5.13 -18.29 -21.44
N THR A 140 6.34 -18.01 -21.92
CA THR A 140 7.60 -18.46 -21.32
C THR A 140 8.14 -17.54 -20.23
N ASN A 141 7.50 -16.39 -19.99
CA ASN A 141 7.96 -15.46 -18.95
C ASN A 141 7.82 -16.11 -17.55
N PRO A 142 8.94 -16.30 -16.82
CA PRO A 142 8.95 -17.00 -15.54
C PRO A 142 8.16 -16.27 -14.44
N ASN A 143 8.05 -14.95 -14.52
CA ASN A 143 7.35 -14.14 -13.50
C ASN A 143 5.83 -14.18 -13.66
N LYS A 144 5.31 -14.68 -14.79
CA LYS A 144 3.87 -14.73 -15.08
C LYS A 144 3.10 -15.59 -14.07
N ALA A 145 3.61 -16.78 -13.74
CA ALA A 145 2.98 -17.69 -12.80
C ALA A 145 3.02 -17.18 -11.35
N LEU A 146 4.04 -16.38 -11.02
CA LEU A 146 4.22 -15.81 -9.69
C LEU A 146 3.31 -14.61 -9.41
N PHE A 147 2.67 -14.03 -10.43
CA PHE A 147 1.78 -12.89 -10.23
C PHE A 147 0.70 -13.16 -9.19
N SER A 148 0.04 -14.32 -9.27
CA SER A 148 -1.03 -14.71 -8.35
C SER A 148 -0.54 -15.21 -6.99
N SER A 149 0.78 -15.18 -6.72
CA SER A 149 1.31 -15.59 -5.42
C SER A 149 0.87 -14.62 -4.33
N ASN A 150 0.29 -15.15 -3.26
CA ASN A 150 -0.02 -14.38 -2.07
C ASN A 150 1.25 -14.16 -1.23
N ASN A 151 1.39 -12.96 -0.68
CA ASN A 151 2.38 -12.66 0.35
C ASN A 151 1.73 -11.93 1.54
N PRO A 152 1.41 -12.64 2.63
CA PRO A 152 0.80 -12.06 3.81
C PRO A 152 1.62 -10.94 4.47
N ALA A 153 2.93 -10.83 4.20
CA ALA A 153 3.76 -9.73 4.71
C ALA A 153 3.25 -8.36 4.19
N TYR A 154 2.62 -8.34 3.01
CA TYR A 154 2.12 -7.12 2.38
C TYR A 154 0.62 -6.85 2.60
N GLN A 155 -0.07 -7.68 3.38
CA GLN A 155 -1.51 -7.62 3.57
C GLN A 155 -1.86 -7.09 4.97
N CYS A 156 -2.65 -6.02 5.10
CA CYS A 156 -3.14 -5.58 6.40
C CYS A 156 -4.42 -6.37 6.78
N PRO A 157 -4.50 -7.02 7.95
CA PRO A 157 -5.70 -7.76 8.37
C PRO A 157 -6.99 -6.94 8.49
N SER A 158 -6.92 -5.60 8.51
CA SER A 158 -8.13 -4.76 8.43
C SER A 158 -8.66 -4.61 7.00
N SER A 159 -7.88 -4.95 5.97
CA SER A 159 -8.33 -4.90 4.58
C SER A 159 -9.19 -6.12 4.22
N PRO A 160 -10.41 -5.92 3.69
CA PRO A 160 -11.24 -7.02 3.18
C PRO A 160 -10.60 -7.79 2.01
N GLY A 161 -9.62 -7.18 1.33
CA GLY A 161 -8.88 -7.80 0.22
C GLY A 161 -7.69 -8.67 0.66
N SER A 162 -7.41 -8.77 1.96
CA SER A 162 -6.32 -9.58 2.50
C SER A 162 -6.71 -11.07 2.58
N LEU A 163 -6.94 -11.67 1.41
CA LEU A 163 -7.35 -13.06 1.26
C LEU A 163 -6.17 -13.96 0.89
N SER A 164 -6.26 -15.24 1.25
CA SER A 164 -5.19 -16.21 1.09
C SER A 164 -4.85 -16.53 -0.37
N ASP A 165 -5.84 -16.41 -1.24
CA ASP A 165 -5.81 -16.69 -2.68
C ASP A 165 -5.56 -15.44 -3.53
N TRP A 166 -5.44 -14.26 -2.92
CA TRP A 166 -5.22 -13.00 -3.61
C TRP A 166 -3.79 -12.50 -3.42
N ASN A 167 -3.24 -11.91 -4.46
CA ASN A 167 -1.90 -11.29 -4.45
C ASN A 167 -1.93 -9.83 -3.96
N SER A 168 -2.98 -9.42 -3.23
CA SER A 168 -3.22 -8.03 -2.85
C SER A 168 -2.08 -7.37 -2.06
N ILE A 169 -2.01 -6.05 -2.16
CA ILE A 169 -1.03 -5.20 -1.46
C ILE A 169 -1.76 -4.14 -0.65
N SER A 170 -1.34 -3.96 0.61
CA SER A 170 -1.86 -2.94 1.52
C SER A 170 -0.83 -1.87 1.89
N TYR A 171 0.43 -2.01 1.48
CA TYR A 171 1.52 -1.08 1.84
C TYR A 171 2.19 -0.58 0.56
N PHE A 172 2.03 0.70 0.26
CA PHE A 172 2.54 1.32 -0.96
C PHE A 172 3.78 2.14 -0.64
N GLY A 173 4.76 2.12 -1.54
CA GLY A 173 5.90 3.04 -1.45
C GLY A 173 5.44 4.48 -1.69
N VAL A 174 6.05 5.42 -0.99
CA VAL A 174 5.78 6.86 -1.15
C VAL A 174 6.64 7.40 -2.28
N GLN A 175 6.03 7.63 -3.44
CA GLN A 175 6.72 8.22 -4.61
C GLN A 175 6.91 9.74 -4.52
N GLY A 176 6.18 10.38 -3.60
CA GLY A 176 6.29 11.82 -3.39
C GLY A 176 5.12 12.42 -2.66
N GLY A 177 5.11 13.75 -2.62
CA GLY A 177 4.05 14.56 -2.06
C GLY A 177 4.06 15.96 -2.64
N GLY A 178 3.07 16.76 -2.26
CA GLY A 178 2.87 18.11 -2.77
C GLY A 178 1.60 18.26 -3.62
N PRO A 179 1.20 19.49 -3.94
CA PRO A 179 0.04 19.75 -4.80
C PRO A 179 0.32 19.47 -6.28
N THR A 180 1.59 19.61 -6.69
CA THR A 180 2.03 19.55 -8.09
C THR A 180 2.79 18.25 -8.35
N ALA A 181 2.19 17.38 -9.14
CA ALA A 181 2.84 16.16 -9.62
C ALA A 181 3.90 16.47 -10.68
N SER A 182 4.95 15.66 -10.76
CA SER A 182 5.92 15.70 -11.86
C SER A 182 5.27 15.38 -13.21
N CYS A 183 4.22 14.57 -13.18
CA CYS A 183 3.30 14.39 -14.30
C CYS A 183 1.92 13.93 -13.83
N SER A 184 0.87 14.28 -14.59
CA SER A 184 -0.47 13.73 -14.38
C SER A 184 -1.22 13.49 -15.68
N THR A 185 -2.26 12.64 -15.64
CA THR A 185 -3.23 12.55 -16.73
C THR A 185 -4.00 13.85 -16.94
N THR A 186 -4.66 14.05 -18.09
CA THR A 186 -5.50 15.24 -18.37
C THR A 186 -6.55 15.46 -17.29
N SER A 187 -7.12 14.38 -16.75
CA SER A 187 -8.08 14.43 -15.64
C SER A 187 -7.46 14.86 -14.30
N GLY A 188 -6.14 14.94 -14.22
CA GLY A 188 -5.39 15.21 -13.00
C GLY A 188 -5.45 14.07 -11.98
N GLN A 189 -6.01 12.91 -12.31
CA GLN A 189 -6.28 11.87 -11.33
C GLN A 189 -5.13 10.87 -11.16
N ARG A 190 -4.48 10.45 -12.25
CA ARG A 190 -3.29 9.60 -12.15
C ARG A 190 -2.05 10.45 -12.13
N VAL A 191 -1.20 10.23 -11.13
CA VAL A 191 -0.06 11.11 -10.86
C VAL A 191 1.23 10.35 -10.67
N TYR A 192 2.29 11.06 -11.03
CA TYR A 192 3.66 10.65 -10.85
C TYR A 192 4.41 11.71 -10.10
N TYR A 193 5.16 11.25 -9.11
CA TYR A 193 6.09 12.05 -8.37
C TYR A 193 7.47 11.42 -8.46
N VAL A 194 8.49 12.27 -8.52
CA VAL A 194 9.90 11.87 -8.45
C VAL A 194 10.64 12.62 -7.34
N ASN A 195 9.91 12.99 -6.28
CA ASN A 195 10.41 13.75 -5.14
C ASN A 195 10.22 13.03 -3.79
N GLY A 196 9.78 11.76 -3.78
CA GLY A 196 9.64 10.97 -2.55
C GLY A 196 10.78 9.98 -2.31
N ALA A 197 10.64 9.17 -1.26
CA ALA A 197 11.64 8.18 -0.89
C ALA A 197 11.76 7.05 -1.91
N LEU A 198 10.62 6.57 -2.45
CA LEU A 198 10.54 5.42 -3.34
C LEU A 198 9.74 5.79 -4.60
N TYR A 199 10.42 6.20 -5.67
CA TYR A 199 9.78 6.47 -6.95
C TYR A 199 10.38 5.60 -8.07
N PHE A 200 9.81 5.73 -9.25
CA PHE A 200 10.24 5.00 -10.43
C PHE A 200 11.74 5.24 -10.75
N ASN A 201 12.55 4.18 -10.88
CA ASN A 201 14.00 4.25 -11.09
C ASN A 201 14.76 5.13 -10.06
N SER A 202 14.20 5.34 -8.87
CA SER A 202 14.89 6.09 -7.81
C SER A 202 16.17 5.39 -7.36
N SER A 203 17.13 6.17 -6.87
CA SER A 203 18.41 5.67 -6.34
C SER A 203 18.82 6.45 -5.08
N ASN A 204 17.83 6.78 -4.26
CA ASN A 204 17.99 7.60 -3.06
C ASN A 204 18.70 6.83 -1.94
N GLY A 205 19.53 7.50 -1.15
CA GLY A 205 20.04 7.01 0.13
C GLY A 205 19.72 8.00 1.26
N PHE A 206 20.14 7.69 2.49
CA PHE A 206 19.89 8.60 3.63
C PHE A 206 20.43 10.02 3.43
N ARG A 207 21.51 10.18 2.67
CA ARG A 207 22.08 11.50 2.32
C ARG A 207 21.12 12.40 1.53
N ASP A 208 20.14 11.81 0.86
CA ASP A 208 19.18 12.54 0.03
C ASP A 208 17.95 12.99 0.85
N PHE A 209 17.85 12.61 2.13
CA PHE A 209 16.79 13.02 3.04
C PHE A 209 17.20 14.31 3.77
N SER A 210 17.17 15.44 3.07
CA SER A 210 17.67 16.73 3.59
C SER A 210 16.93 17.19 4.85
N ASP A 211 15.67 16.82 4.97
CA ASP A 211 14.79 17.26 6.06
C ASP A 211 14.85 16.32 7.28
N GLY A 212 15.79 15.35 7.24
CA GLY A 212 16.02 14.35 8.26
C GLY A 212 15.18 13.10 8.04
N SER A 213 15.77 11.92 8.27
CA SER A 213 15.11 10.63 8.03
C SER A 213 13.82 10.44 8.84
N SER A 214 13.68 11.11 9.99
CA SER A 214 12.48 11.08 10.84
C SER A 214 11.30 11.92 10.31
N ASN A 215 11.49 12.64 9.19
CA ASN A 215 10.46 13.51 8.60
C ASN A 215 10.06 13.06 7.18
N ILE A 216 10.52 11.90 6.74
CA ILE A 216 10.26 11.38 5.38
C ILE A 216 9.39 10.15 5.46
N LEU A 217 8.21 10.17 4.85
CA LEU A 217 7.38 8.97 4.68
C LEU A 217 8.00 8.08 3.60
N MET A 218 8.17 6.80 3.90
CA MET A 218 8.70 5.82 2.96
C MET A 218 7.63 4.87 2.43
N VAL A 219 6.78 4.35 3.32
CA VAL A 219 5.74 3.38 2.98
C VAL A 219 4.48 3.72 3.76
N GLY A 220 3.33 3.71 3.11
CA GLY A 220 2.04 4.02 3.73
C GLY A 220 1.00 2.96 3.44
N GLU A 221 0.01 2.84 4.33
CA GLU A 221 -1.14 1.97 4.08
C GLU A 221 -2.01 2.47 2.93
N ASN A 222 -2.48 1.53 2.11
CA ASN A 222 -3.31 1.81 0.96
C ASN A 222 -4.48 0.83 0.85
N LYS A 223 -5.71 1.36 0.88
CA LYS A 223 -6.96 0.62 0.66
C LYS A 223 -7.48 0.69 -0.78
N TYR A 224 -6.81 1.44 -1.63
CA TYR A 224 -7.22 1.76 -2.99
C TYR A 224 -6.53 0.86 -4.03
N ALA A 225 -5.67 -0.08 -3.62
CA ALA A 225 -5.15 -1.10 -4.51
C ALA A 225 -6.31 -1.93 -5.08
N LEU A 226 -6.38 -2.05 -6.41
CA LEU A 226 -7.43 -2.83 -7.06
C LEU A 226 -7.25 -4.31 -6.74
N THR A 227 -8.32 -4.93 -6.25
CA THR A 227 -8.40 -6.39 -6.05
C THR A 227 -9.25 -7.03 -7.15
N PRO A 228 -9.27 -8.37 -7.27
CA PRO A 228 -10.01 -9.08 -8.32
C PRO A 228 -11.50 -8.70 -8.44
N THR A 229 -12.11 -8.16 -7.38
CA THR A 229 -13.52 -7.75 -7.35
C THR A 229 -13.74 -6.25 -7.48
N GLY A 230 -12.67 -5.44 -7.47
CA GLY A 230 -12.77 -3.97 -7.52
C GLY A 230 -13.32 -3.44 -8.85
N ARG A 231 -13.22 -4.23 -9.92
CA ARG A 231 -13.70 -3.91 -11.26
C ARG A 231 -14.43 -5.08 -11.88
N ALA A 232 -15.43 -4.78 -12.72
CA ALA A 232 -16.20 -5.79 -13.45
C ALA A 232 -15.35 -6.60 -14.45
N ASP A 233 -14.24 -6.04 -14.95
CA ASP A 233 -13.31 -6.72 -15.87
C ASP A 233 -12.24 -7.56 -15.16
N GLY A 234 -12.26 -7.62 -13.82
CA GLY A 234 -11.30 -8.41 -13.02
C GLY A 234 -9.86 -7.88 -13.03
N ILE A 235 -9.62 -6.67 -13.57
CA ILE A 235 -8.30 -6.05 -13.57
C ILE A 235 -7.90 -5.66 -12.14
N HIS A 236 -6.77 -6.21 -11.68
CA HIS A 236 -6.24 -5.98 -10.34
C HIS A 236 -4.71 -5.95 -10.33
N SER A 237 -4.14 -5.34 -9.30
CA SER A 237 -2.71 -5.33 -9.04
C SER A 237 -2.37 -6.13 -7.80
N GLY A 238 -1.11 -6.52 -7.69
CA GLY A 238 -0.60 -7.25 -6.55
C GLY A 238 0.68 -6.65 -5.98
N TRP A 239 1.15 -7.25 -4.90
CA TRP A 239 2.38 -6.82 -4.24
C TRP A 239 3.59 -6.92 -5.16
N ASN A 240 3.60 -7.82 -6.14
CA ASN A 240 4.65 -7.98 -7.13
C ASN A 240 4.34 -7.33 -8.49
N SER A 241 3.34 -6.43 -8.54
CA SER A 241 3.04 -5.65 -9.74
C SER A 241 4.18 -4.70 -10.09
N SER A 242 4.55 -4.66 -11.36
CA SER A 242 5.46 -3.65 -11.91
C SER A 242 4.73 -2.33 -12.22
N ILE A 243 5.47 -1.40 -12.80
CA ILE A 243 4.98 -0.11 -13.29
C ILE A 243 4.52 -0.25 -14.73
N ARG A 244 3.38 0.36 -15.04
CA ARG A 244 2.96 0.62 -16.41
C ARG A 244 3.58 1.89 -16.92
N ILE A 245 4.28 1.81 -18.05
CA ILE A 245 4.72 2.97 -18.83
C ILE A 245 4.69 2.56 -20.30
N ASN A 246 3.67 3.00 -21.05
CA ASN A 246 3.53 2.71 -22.48
C ASN A 246 3.28 4.01 -23.28
N ASN A 247 2.91 3.86 -24.56
CA ASN A 247 2.60 4.99 -25.45
C ASN A 247 1.32 5.75 -25.07
N ASP A 248 0.44 5.13 -24.28
CA ASP A 248 -0.89 5.67 -23.95
C ASP A 248 -0.89 6.33 -22.58
N GLN A 249 -0.27 5.68 -21.60
CA GLN A 249 -0.33 6.06 -20.20
C GLN A 249 0.74 5.38 -19.36
N ALA A 250 1.03 5.99 -18.22
CA ALA A 250 1.75 5.33 -17.15
C ALA A 250 0.85 5.13 -15.91
N LEU A 251 1.01 4.00 -15.21
CA LEU A 251 0.48 3.81 -13.84
C LEU A 251 1.46 3.07 -12.88
N PRO A 252 1.76 3.58 -11.67
CA PRO A 252 2.58 2.89 -10.68
C PRO A 252 1.71 2.07 -9.71
N PHE A 253 1.71 0.74 -9.84
CA PHE A 253 0.77 -0.14 -9.13
C PHE A 253 1.12 -0.44 -7.65
N VAL A 254 2.34 -0.11 -7.21
CA VAL A 254 2.83 -0.34 -5.83
C VAL A 254 3.29 0.93 -5.14
N LEU A 255 3.00 2.10 -5.74
CA LEU A 255 3.42 3.41 -5.24
C LEU A 255 2.24 4.37 -5.20
N SER A 256 2.25 5.24 -4.20
CA SER A 256 1.27 6.32 -4.08
C SER A 256 1.95 7.60 -3.60
N ALA A 257 1.25 8.72 -3.71
CA ALA A 257 1.74 10.02 -3.30
C ALA A 257 0.93 10.59 -2.14
N ALA A 258 1.60 11.30 -1.24
CA ALA A 258 0.98 12.15 -0.24
C ALA A 258 0.46 13.43 -0.92
N ARG A 259 -0.58 13.30 -1.75
CA ARG A 259 -1.15 14.43 -2.50
C ARG A 259 -2.47 14.89 -1.92
N GLY A 260 -3.43 13.98 -1.80
CA GLY A 260 -4.73 14.28 -1.19
C GLY A 260 -4.81 13.78 0.26
N GLN A 261 -5.81 14.28 0.99
CA GLN A 261 -6.02 13.91 2.39
C GLN A 261 -6.22 12.40 2.55
N ILE A 262 -5.62 11.81 3.58
CA ILE A 262 -5.78 10.38 3.92
C ILE A 262 -7.27 10.04 3.99
N ASN A 263 -7.67 8.90 3.43
CA ASN A 263 -9.07 8.43 3.41
C ASN A 263 -10.10 9.35 2.72
N SER A 264 -9.69 10.41 2.02
CA SER A 264 -10.63 11.37 1.40
C SER A 264 -11.55 10.78 0.33
N TYR A 265 -11.14 9.68 -0.33
CA TYR A 265 -12.03 8.94 -1.20
C TYR A 265 -12.79 7.87 -0.40
N PRO A 266 -14.15 7.88 -0.42
CA PRO A 266 -14.97 7.00 0.41
C PRO A 266 -15.00 5.54 -0.07
N GLY A 267 -14.72 5.29 -1.35
CA GLY A 267 -14.65 3.94 -1.90
C GLY A 267 -13.33 3.23 -1.61
N ASP A 268 -13.23 1.99 -2.06
CA ASP A 268 -12.04 1.16 -1.85
C ASP A 268 -11.80 0.22 -3.04
N GLY A 269 -10.57 -0.29 -3.16
CA GLY A 269 -10.17 -1.10 -4.30
C GLY A 269 -10.75 -2.52 -4.34
N THR A 270 -11.52 -2.93 -3.31
CA THR A 270 -12.25 -4.21 -3.32
C THR A 270 -13.64 -4.11 -3.96
N LYS A 271 -14.22 -2.92 -4.03
CA LYS A 271 -15.60 -2.70 -4.52
C LYS A 271 -15.71 -1.62 -5.59
N ASN A 272 -14.70 -0.78 -5.74
CA ASN A 272 -14.73 0.38 -6.63
C ASN A 272 -13.51 0.40 -7.54
N ASP A 273 -13.73 0.92 -8.76
CA ASP A 273 -12.65 1.26 -9.67
C ASP A 273 -11.85 2.45 -9.13
N THR A 274 -10.72 2.14 -8.52
CA THR A 274 -9.84 3.09 -7.83
C THR A 274 -8.54 3.33 -8.59
N LEU A 275 -8.45 2.92 -9.86
CA LEU A 275 -7.27 3.09 -10.72
C LEU A 275 -6.78 4.56 -10.77
N ASN A 276 -7.74 5.49 -10.72
CA ASN A 276 -7.51 6.94 -10.75
C ASN A 276 -7.26 7.55 -9.37
N ILE A 277 -7.35 6.76 -8.30
CA ILE A 277 -7.29 7.21 -6.90
C ILE A 277 -6.02 6.68 -6.25
N MET A 278 -5.67 5.42 -6.49
CA MET A 278 -4.60 4.71 -5.77
C MET A 278 -3.23 5.38 -5.85
N THR A 279 -2.96 6.16 -6.90
CA THR A 279 -1.65 6.78 -7.15
C THR A 279 -1.43 8.10 -6.41
N GLN A 280 -2.50 8.72 -5.90
CA GLN A 280 -2.48 10.05 -5.30
C GLN A 280 -2.99 10.09 -3.85
N LEU A 281 -3.41 8.94 -3.32
CA LEU A 281 -4.06 8.84 -2.03
C LEU A 281 -3.58 7.60 -1.29
N PHE A 282 -3.21 7.82 -0.03
CA PHE A 282 -3.09 6.78 0.98
C PHE A 282 -4.37 6.71 1.82
N GLY A 283 -4.58 5.56 2.45
CA GLY A 283 -5.79 5.30 3.21
C GLY A 283 -5.80 3.88 3.75
N SER A 284 -6.54 3.67 4.83
CA SER A 284 -6.64 2.37 5.48
C SER A 284 -8.07 2.08 5.91
N PHE A 285 -8.31 0.84 6.33
CA PHE A 285 -9.57 0.46 6.97
C PHE A 285 -9.55 0.70 8.49
N HIS A 286 -8.43 1.21 9.03
CA HIS A 286 -8.39 1.67 10.41
C HIS A 286 -9.21 2.95 10.57
N PRO A 287 -9.99 3.10 11.65
CA PRO A 287 -10.71 4.34 11.92
C PRO A 287 -9.77 5.53 12.07
N GLY A 288 -10.08 6.62 11.39
CA GLY A 288 -9.50 7.95 11.60
C GLY A 288 -8.14 8.21 10.97
N GLY A 289 -7.61 7.35 10.10
CA GLY A 289 -6.28 7.57 9.50
C GLY A 289 -5.62 6.32 8.90
N ALA A 290 -4.30 6.33 8.82
CA ALA A 290 -3.49 5.25 8.26
C ALA A 290 -2.11 5.16 8.92
N MET A 291 -1.52 3.97 8.92
CA MET A 291 -0.15 3.76 9.39
C MET A 291 0.86 4.10 8.28
N PHE A 292 1.96 4.74 8.67
CA PHE A 292 3.08 5.07 7.80
C PHE A 292 4.41 4.68 8.44
N LEU A 293 5.29 4.11 7.63
CA LEU A 293 6.70 3.94 7.91
C LEU A 293 7.46 5.20 7.51
N VAL A 294 8.33 5.66 8.40
CA VAL A 294 9.17 6.84 8.24
C VAL A 294 10.61 6.40 7.94
N GLY A 295 11.41 7.29 7.34
CA GLY A 295 12.78 7.03 6.91
C GLY A 295 13.71 6.48 7.98
N ASP A 296 13.53 6.87 9.23
CA ASP A 296 14.29 6.36 10.39
C ASP A 296 13.84 4.97 10.89
N GLY A 297 12.86 4.35 10.24
CA GLY A 297 12.29 3.06 10.63
C GLY A 297 11.19 3.16 11.69
N SER A 298 10.85 4.36 12.16
CA SER A 298 9.68 4.59 13.01
C SER A 298 8.38 4.36 12.25
N VAL A 299 7.31 3.96 12.96
CA VAL A 299 5.99 3.74 12.34
C VAL A 299 4.98 4.56 13.12
N HIS A 300 4.27 5.43 12.43
CA HIS A 300 3.36 6.40 12.99
C HIS A 300 1.97 6.24 12.42
N PHE A 301 0.96 6.42 13.26
CA PHE A 301 -0.42 6.58 12.81
C PHE A 301 -0.64 8.04 12.48
N LEU A 302 -0.91 8.36 11.22
CA LEU A 302 -1.25 9.72 10.80
C LEU A 302 -2.78 9.86 10.74
N PRO A 303 -3.37 10.84 11.47
CA PRO A 303 -4.80 11.05 11.44
C PRO A 303 -5.24 11.60 10.09
N GLU A 304 -6.46 11.26 9.66
CA GLU A 304 -7.05 11.83 8.44
C GLU A 304 -7.34 13.33 8.54
N THR A 305 -7.16 13.92 9.73
CA THR A 305 -7.26 15.36 9.99
C THR A 305 -5.90 16.08 10.01
N ILE A 306 -4.79 15.39 9.69
CA ILE A 306 -3.47 16.02 9.57
C ILE A 306 -3.54 17.19 8.59
N ASP A 307 -2.84 18.28 8.89
CA ASP A 307 -2.73 19.40 7.96
C ASP A 307 -2.19 18.93 6.60
N LEU A 308 -2.90 19.28 5.53
CA LEU A 308 -2.61 18.74 4.19
C LEU A 308 -1.23 19.18 3.70
N THR A 309 -0.82 20.42 3.98
CA THR A 309 0.49 20.92 3.58
C THR A 309 1.60 20.19 4.31
N THR A 310 1.46 19.99 5.62
CA THR A 310 2.40 19.20 6.42
C THR A 310 2.50 17.77 5.89
N TYR A 311 1.38 17.11 5.64
CA TYR A 311 1.35 15.75 5.09
C TYR A 311 2.01 15.66 3.71
N GLN A 312 1.74 16.62 2.84
CA GLN A 312 2.34 16.72 1.51
C GLN A 312 3.86 16.90 1.58
N THR A 313 4.35 17.72 2.51
CA THR A 313 5.77 17.93 2.76
C THR A 313 6.46 16.67 3.29
N LEU A 314 5.85 15.94 4.22
CA LEU A 314 6.41 14.67 4.71
C LEU A 314 6.58 13.61 3.61
N GLY A 315 5.86 13.74 2.49
CA GLY A 315 6.03 12.88 1.31
C GLY A 315 7.23 13.23 0.43
N GLN A 316 7.95 14.33 0.70
CA GLN A 316 9.04 14.86 -0.13
C GLN A 316 10.40 14.71 0.55
N ILE A 317 11.42 14.25 -0.18
CA ILE A 317 12.80 14.09 0.36
C ILE A 317 13.64 15.36 0.33
N SER A 318 13.23 16.34 -0.49
CA SER A 318 13.91 17.62 -0.63
C SER A 318 12.90 18.73 -0.93
N ASP A 319 12.36 19.38 0.10
CA ASP A 319 11.46 20.53 -0.12
C ASP A 319 12.09 21.89 0.23
N SER A 320 13.37 21.92 0.59
CA SER A 320 14.09 23.15 0.98
C SER A 320 13.42 23.91 2.16
N ALA A 321 12.42 23.32 2.81
CA ALA A 321 11.63 23.95 3.85
C ALA A 321 11.83 23.19 5.17
N PRO A 322 12.11 23.89 6.28
CA PRO A 322 12.20 23.21 7.57
C PRO A 322 10.80 22.72 7.99
N VAL A 323 10.59 21.40 7.92
CA VAL A 323 9.37 20.76 8.42
C VAL A 323 9.38 20.81 9.95
N GLY A 324 8.31 21.33 10.56
CA GLY A 324 8.04 21.09 11.97
C GLY A 324 7.78 19.59 12.15
N GLY A 325 8.80 18.85 12.59
CA GLY A 325 8.79 17.39 12.53
C GLY A 325 7.62 16.72 13.24
N LEU A 326 7.44 15.41 13.00
CA LEU A 326 6.35 14.58 13.54
C LEU A 326 6.23 14.55 15.08
N GLY A 327 7.16 15.18 15.81
CA GLY A 327 7.18 15.28 17.28
C GLY A 327 6.81 16.66 17.86
N ALA A 328 6.40 17.64 17.06
CA ALA A 328 6.11 19.00 17.54
C ALA A 328 4.67 19.21 18.05
N GLY A 329 3.84 18.17 18.14
CA GLY A 329 2.42 18.33 18.49
C GLY A 329 1.64 17.06 18.81
N SER A 330 2.22 16.12 19.57
CA SER A 330 1.45 15.10 20.29
C SER A 330 1.48 15.36 21.78
#